data_AF-A0A2B9DHY8-F1
#
_entry.id   AF-A0A2B9DHY8-F1
#
_cell.length_a   1.000
_cell.length_b   1.000
_cell.length_c   1.000
_cell.angle_alpha   90.00
_cell.angle_beta   90.00
_cell.angle_gamma   90.00
#
_symmetry.space_group_name_H-M   'P 1'
#
loop_
_entity.id
_entity.type
_entity.pdbx_description
1 polymer ?
#
loop_
_entity_poly.entity_id
_entity_poly.type
_entity_poly.pdbx_seq_one_letter_code
_entity_poly.pdbx_strand_id
1 'polypeptide(L)'
;MKRLKTDKTLFLISLQLIICGLLNIQMGPRVKMSLFITLILITIYLFFSRIQFIQHRKSIDTKLNRVLKGNLQTRLFTSNDRSLHNIVFSINELIAELEKVRIEAKRSEESRKQLLSSISHDIRTPLTSIIGYIDALKDGVAASEIEKQEYLKILYMKSNNLKHLVDEIFNMAKLDADEFPLKKEELDFSEVTREVLIEFLPELSKHNIELQVLIPESTCPIIADHLSLMRIINNLIKNAIYYGKDGKTLGIELLETDTEYELLIWDKGPGIPKHDLQNVFERMYRSEQSRNSSFGGSGLGLSISKALVKRNGGRIWVESILWKRTTFGFSIPKYTSFKK
;
A
#
# COMPACT_ATOMS: atom_id res chain seq x y z
N MET A 1 20.97 -31.96 -27.54
CA MET A 1 20.95 -33.43 -27.65
C MET A 1 20.08 -34.02 -26.54
N LYS A 2 18.85 -34.43 -26.88
CA LYS A 2 17.92 -35.12 -25.97
C LYS A 2 18.45 -36.53 -25.70
N ARG A 3 18.97 -36.79 -24.49
CA ARG A 3 19.11 -38.16 -23.99
C ARG A 3 17.71 -38.77 -23.96
N LEU A 4 17.45 -39.75 -24.82
CA LEU A 4 16.37 -40.71 -24.60
C LEU A 4 16.57 -41.26 -23.19
N LYS A 5 15.81 -40.76 -22.21
CA LYS A 5 15.55 -41.51 -20.98
C LYS A 5 14.84 -42.75 -21.46
N THR A 6 15.59 -43.83 -21.68
CA THR A 6 15.05 -45.17 -21.90
C THR A 6 14.06 -45.41 -20.77
N ASP A 7 12.79 -45.46 -21.14
CA ASP A 7 11.68 -45.52 -20.21
C ASP A 7 11.89 -46.77 -19.36
N LYS A 8 12.10 -46.61 -18.04
CA LYS A 8 12.37 -47.76 -17.15
C LYS A 8 11.26 -48.82 -17.28
N THR A 9 10.06 -48.41 -17.66
CA THR A 9 8.93 -49.28 -17.99
C THR A 9 9.10 -50.04 -19.30
N LEU A 10 9.59 -49.43 -20.39
CA LEU A 10 9.95 -50.15 -21.63
C LEU A 10 11.07 -51.15 -21.37
N PHE A 11 12.06 -50.77 -20.55
CA PHE A 11 13.12 -51.68 -20.13
C PHE A 11 12.54 -52.85 -19.31
N LEU A 12 11.67 -52.57 -18.34
CA LEU A 12 11.00 -53.61 -17.55
C LEU A 12 10.14 -54.54 -18.42
N ILE A 13 9.37 -54.02 -19.37
CA ILE A 13 8.58 -54.81 -20.33
C ILE A 13 9.49 -55.67 -21.21
N SER A 14 10.62 -55.11 -21.70
CA SER A 14 11.60 -55.86 -22.50
C SER A 14 12.29 -56.97 -21.68
N LEU A 15 12.63 -56.70 -20.42
CA LEU A 15 13.21 -57.65 -19.49
C LEU A 15 12.20 -58.76 -19.15
N GLN A 16 10.92 -58.40 -19.06
CA GLN A 16 9.81 -59.32 -18.80
C GLN A 16 9.56 -60.27 -19.99
N LEU A 17 9.68 -59.78 -21.22
CA LEU A 17 9.68 -60.60 -22.44
C LEU A 17 10.89 -61.55 -22.50
N ILE A 18 12.08 -61.09 -22.09
CA ILE A 18 13.29 -61.91 -22.01
C ILE A 18 13.14 -63.01 -20.95
N ILE A 19 12.60 -62.70 -19.77
CA ILE A 19 12.31 -63.67 -18.70
C ILE A 19 11.26 -64.69 -19.16
N CYS A 20 10.26 -64.27 -19.94
CA CYS A 20 9.28 -65.18 -20.54
C CYS A 20 9.93 -66.17 -21.53
N GLY A 21 10.91 -65.72 -22.32
CA GLY A 21 11.71 -66.58 -23.20
C GLY A 21 12.62 -67.54 -22.43
N LEU A 22 13.14 -67.14 -21.27
CA LEU A 22 14.01 -67.96 -20.41
C LEU A 22 13.25 -69.02 -19.59
N LEU A 23 11.96 -68.81 -19.30
CA LEU A 23 11.08 -69.75 -18.57
C LEU A 23 10.72 -71.03 -19.38
N ASN A 24 11.40 -71.29 -20.49
CA ASN A 24 11.17 -72.46 -21.34
C ASN A 24 11.76 -73.78 -20.79
N ILE A 25 12.17 -73.83 -19.52
CA ILE A 25 12.82 -74.99 -18.88
C ILE A 25 11.78 -75.88 -18.17
N GLN A 26 12.01 -77.20 -18.17
CA GLN A 26 11.19 -78.33 -17.64
C GLN A 26 10.15 -77.98 -16.54
N MET A 27 8.99 -77.49 -16.95
CA MET A 27 7.84 -77.20 -16.09
C MET A 27 6.57 -77.75 -16.74
N GLY A 28 5.62 -78.23 -15.95
CA GLY A 28 4.34 -78.76 -16.45
C GLY A 28 3.52 -77.73 -17.22
N PRO A 29 2.76 -78.13 -18.26
CA PRO A 29 2.09 -77.20 -19.19
C PRO A 29 1.09 -76.24 -18.53
N ARG A 30 0.44 -76.67 -17.44
CA ARG A 30 -0.51 -75.83 -16.68
C ARG A 30 0.18 -74.68 -15.93
N VAL A 31 1.37 -74.90 -15.40
CA VAL A 31 2.14 -73.89 -14.66
C VAL A 31 2.67 -72.82 -15.61
N LYS A 32 3.15 -73.24 -16.79
CA LYS A 32 3.60 -72.32 -17.85
C LYS A 32 2.46 -71.39 -18.31
N MET A 33 1.26 -71.92 -18.52
CA MET A 33 0.11 -71.15 -18.99
C MET A 33 -0.34 -70.11 -17.94
N SER A 34 -0.35 -70.48 -16.64
CA SER A 34 -0.65 -69.56 -15.54
C SER A 34 0.36 -68.40 -15.44
N LEU A 35 1.67 -68.71 -15.54
CA LEU A 35 2.73 -67.67 -15.54
C LEU A 35 2.62 -66.73 -16.73
N PHE A 36 2.25 -67.25 -17.90
CA PHE A 36 2.07 -66.43 -19.10
C PHE A 36 0.89 -65.45 -18.96
N ILE A 37 -0.24 -65.92 -18.43
CA ILE A 37 -1.41 -65.06 -18.17
C ILE A 37 -1.09 -63.97 -17.15
N THR A 38 -0.44 -64.32 -16.04
CA THR A 38 -0.09 -63.32 -15.00
C THR A 38 0.87 -62.26 -15.54
N LEU A 39 1.83 -62.65 -16.38
CA LEU A 39 2.73 -61.73 -17.05
C LEU A 39 1.99 -60.73 -17.94
N ILE A 40 1.07 -61.23 -18.78
CA ILE A 40 0.26 -60.39 -19.68
C ILE A 40 -0.57 -59.39 -18.88
N LEU A 41 -1.22 -59.84 -17.80
CA LEU A 41 -2.03 -58.98 -16.94
C LEU A 41 -1.20 -57.86 -16.30
N ILE A 42 0.01 -58.17 -15.81
CA ILE A 42 0.93 -57.16 -15.28
C ILE A 42 1.33 -56.16 -16.37
N THR A 43 1.59 -56.65 -17.59
CA THR A 43 1.99 -55.81 -18.72
C THR A 43 0.88 -54.83 -19.13
N ILE A 44 -0.36 -55.33 -19.21
CA ILE A 44 -1.56 -54.51 -19.50
C ILE A 44 -1.76 -53.47 -18.40
N TYR A 45 -1.63 -53.86 -17.13
CA TYR A 45 -1.74 -52.95 -16.00
C TYR A 45 -0.69 -51.82 -16.05
N LEU A 46 0.58 -52.16 -16.29
CA LEU A 46 1.67 -51.17 -16.43
C LEU A 46 1.44 -50.24 -17.63
N PHE A 47 0.94 -50.77 -18.76
CA PHE A 47 0.63 -49.98 -19.95
C PHE A 47 -0.50 -48.98 -19.70
N PHE A 48 -1.59 -49.43 -19.05
CA PHE A 48 -2.72 -48.55 -18.73
C PHE A 48 -2.34 -47.47 -17.71
N SER A 49 -1.60 -47.84 -16.66
CA SER A 49 -1.03 -46.90 -15.69
C SER A 49 -0.14 -45.84 -16.36
N ARG A 50 0.66 -46.25 -17.35
CA ARG A 50 1.52 -45.34 -18.13
C ARG A 50 0.72 -44.35 -18.96
N ILE A 51 -0.33 -44.80 -19.64
CA ILE A 51 -1.20 -43.93 -20.43
C ILE A 51 -1.85 -42.87 -19.53
N GLN A 52 -2.40 -43.28 -18.38
CA GLN A 52 -3.00 -42.36 -17.42
C GLN A 52 -1.99 -41.30 -16.93
N PHE A 53 -0.76 -41.71 -16.61
CA PHE A 53 0.29 -40.78 -16.18
C PHE A 53 0.67 -39.75 -17.27
N ILE A 54 0.76 -40.18 -18.53
CA ILE A 54 1.08 -39.29 -19.65
C ILE A 54 -0.04 -38.27 -19.88
N GLN A 55 -1.30 -38.71 -19.85
CA GLN A 55 -2.46 -37.82 -19.99
C GLN A 55 -2.53 -36.80 -18.84
N HIS A 56 -2.25 -37.24 -17.61
CA HIS A 56 -2.24 -36.37 -16.44
C HIS A 56 -1.18 -35.27 -16.55
N ARG A 57 0.05 -35.60 -16.98
CA ARG A 57 1.09 -34.59 -17.21
C ARG A 57 0.70 -33.57 -18.27
N LYS A 58 0.11 -34.00 -19.39
CA LYS A 58 -0.38 -33.07 -20.44
C LYS A 58 -1.47 -32.12 -19.90
N SER A 59 -2.35 -32.59 -19.02
CA SER A 59 -3.37 -31.76 -18.38
C SER A 59 -2.75 -30.70 -17.46
N ILE A 60 -1.72 -31.06 -16.69
CA ILE A 60 -0.98 -30.08 -15.86
C ILE A 60 -0.25 -29.08 -16.75
N ASP A 61 0.49 -29.54 -17.77
CA ASP A 61 1.23 -28.66 -18.70
C ASP A 61 0.31 -27.65 -19.41
N THR A 62 -0.87 -28.09 -19.85
CA THR A 62 -1.83 -27.20 -20.52
C THR A 62 -2.43 -26.16 -19.57
N LYS A 63 -2.75 -26.54 -18.33
CA LYS A 63 -3.23 -25.59 -17.31
C LYS A 63 -2.13 -24.61 -16.89
N LEU A 64 -0.90 -25.09 -16.71
CA LEU A 64 0.26 -24.25 -16.37
C LEU A 64 0.60 -23.25 -17.49
N ASN A 65 0.50 -23.67 -18.76
CA ASN A 65 0.65 -22.77 -19.89
C ASN A 65 -0.46 -21.70 -19.96
N ARG A 66 -1.67 -21.98 -19.47
CA ARG A 66 -2.73 -20.95 -19.38
C ARG A 66 -2.43 -19.91 -18.30
N VAL A 67 -1.90 -20.36 -17.16
CA VAL A 67 -1.40 -19.48 -16.08
C VAL A 67 -0.28 -18.58 -16.61
N LEU A 68 0.71 -19.14 -17.32
CA LEU A 68 1.81 -18.38 -17.94
C LEU A 68 1.33 -17.37 -19.00
N LYS A 69 0.23 -17.66 -19.70
CA LYS A 69 -0.42 -16.73 -20.63
C LYS A 69 -1.28 -15.65 -19.95
N GLY A 70 -1.20 -15.55 -18.61
CA GLY A 70 -1.78 -14.47 -17.84
C GLY A 70 -3.16 -14.75 -17.24
N ASN A 71 -3.68 -15.98 -17.37
CA ASN A 71 -4.94 -16.39 -16.73
C ASN A 71 -4.68 -17.03 -15.36
N LEU A 72 -4.50 -16.17 -14.35
CA LEU A 72 -4.19 -16.55 -12.96
C LEU A 72 -5.40 -17.15 -12.21
N GLN A 73 -6.62 -17.05 -12.75
CA GLN A 73 -7.82 -17.66 -12.14
C GLN A 73 -7.88 -19.19 -12.31
N THR A 74 -6.93 -19.78 -13.03
CA THR A 74 -6.89 -21.22 -13.29
C THR A 74 -6.32 -21.95 -12.07
N ARG A 75 -7.18 -22.64 -11.31
CA ARG A 75 -6.72 -23.54 -10.23
C ARG A 75 -6.32 -24.91 -10.77
N LEU A 76 -5.19 -25.42 -10.31
CA LEU A 76 -4.77 -26.79 -10.56
C LEU A 76 -5.47 -27.71 -9.55
N PHE A 77 -6.32 -28.62 -10.03
CA PHE A 77 -6.98 -29.62 -9.20
C PHE A 77 -6.15 -30.91 -9.16
N THR A 78 -5.98 -31.47 -7.97
CA THR A 78 -5.30 -32.76 -7.77
C THR A 78 -6.24 -33.90 -8.19
N SER A 79 -5.79 -34.77 -9.07
CA SER A 79 -6.38 -36.11 -9.21
C SER A 79 -5.72 -37.05 -8.18
N ASN A 80 -6.28 -38.25 -7.94
CA ASN A 80 -5.95 -39.23 -6.88
C ASN A 80 -4.47 -39.67 -6.70
N ASP A 81 -3.50 -39.02 -7.35
CA ASP A 81 -2.07 -39.27 -7.18
C ASP A 81 -1.50 -38.45 -6.02
N ARG A 82 -1.32 -39.12 -4.87
CA ARG A 82 -0.74 -38.54 -3.64
C ARG A 82 0.67 -37.96 -3.88
N SER A 83 1.41 -38.44 -4.89
CA SER A 83 2.77 -37.99 -5.19
C SER A 83 2.83 -36.59 -5.82
N LEU A 84 1.78 -36.17 -6.52
CA LEU A 84 1.70 -34.86 -7.18
C LEU A 84 0.92 -33.82 -6.37
N HIS A 85 0.24 -34.25 -5.31
CA HIS A 85 -0.57 -33.38 -4.46
C HIS A 85 0.23 -32.18 -3.91
N ASN A 86 1.43 -32.44 -3.37
CA ASN A 86 2.28 -31.39 -2.80
C ASN A 86 2.74 -30.38 -3.87
N ILE A 87 3.09 -30.85 -5.07
CA ILE A 87 3.55 -29.99 -6.16
C ILE A 87 2.40 -29.10 -6.65
N VAL A 88 1.21 -29.67 -6.84
CA VAL A 88 0.01 -28.93 -7.25
C VAL A 88 -0.37 -27.88 -6.20
N PHE A 89 -0.26 -28.22 -4.92
CA PHE A 89 -0.49 -27.28 -3.82
C PHE A 89 0.50 -26.10 -3.87
N SER A 90 1.81 -26.37 -3.92
CA SER A 90 2.83 -25.30 -4.01
C SER A 90 2.68 -24.42 -5.25
N ILE A 91 2.27 -25.00 -6.39
CA ILE A 91 2.01 -24.20 -7.60
C ILE A 91 0.78 -23.31 -7.40
N ASN A 92 -0.29 -23.80 -6.79
CA ASN A 92 -1.47 -22.99 -6.50
C ASN A 92 -1.15 -21.85 -5.53
N GLU A 93 -0.32 -22.08 -4.50
CA GLU A 93 0.17 -21.01 -3.62
C GLU A 93 0.96 -19.96 -4.40
N LEU A 94 1.86 -20.37 -5.29
CA LEU A 94 2.61 -19.46 -6.14
C LEU A 94 1.69 -18.65 -7.08
N ILE A 95 0.66 -19.28 -7.65
CA ILE A 95 -0.34 -18.60 -8.49
C ILE A 95 -1.08 -17.53 -7.67
N ALA A 96 -1.48 -17.85 -6.44
CA ALA A 96 -2.16 -16.91 -5.55
C ALA A 96 -1.26 -15.71 -5.20
N GLU A 97 0.02 -15.96 -4.90
CA GLU A 97 0.99 -14.89 -4.60
C GLU A 97 1.25 -14.02 -5.84
N LEU A 98 1.38 -14.61 -7.04
CA LEU A 98 1.50 -13.87 -8.30
C LEU A 98 0.25 -13.03 -8.60
N GLU A 99 -0.95 -13.56 -8.34
CA GLU A 99 -2.21 -12.82 -8.50
C GLU A 99 -2.25 -11.61 -7.57
N LYS A 100 -1.86 -11.79 -6.31
CA LYS A 100 -1.76 -10.72 -5.32
C LYS A 100 -0.77 -9.63 -5.76
N VAL A 101 0.45 -10.00 -6.12
CA VAL A 101 1.47 -9.06 -6.62
C VAL A 101 0.99 -8.32 -7.86
N ARG A 102 0.30 -9.00 -8.78
CA ARG A 102 -0.25 -8.37 -9.99
C ARG A 102 -1.36 -7.37 -9.67
N ILE A 103 -2.26 -7.70 -8.75
CA ILE A 103 -3.33 -6.79 -8.30
C ILE A 103 -2.72 -5.55 -7.64
N GLU A 104 -1.73 -5.74 -6.76
CA GLU A 104 -1.02 -4.63 -6.10
C GLU A 104 -0.28 -3.75 -7.11
N ALA A 105 0.43 -4.35 -8.08
CA ALA A 105 1.11 -3.61 -9.15
C ALA A 105 0.13 -2.81 -10.00
N LYS A 106 -1.01 -3.40 -10.39
CA LYS A 106 -2.04 -2.70 -11.18
C LYS A 106 -2.66 -1.53 -10.39
N ARG A 107 -2.97 -1.74 -9.11
CA ARG A 107 -3.47 -0.68 -8.22
C ARG A 107 -2.45 0.45 -8.08
N SER A 108 -1.16 0.12 -7.94
CA SER A 108 -0.08 1.11 -7.88
C SER A 108 0.03 1.91 -9.18
N GLU A 109 -0.07 1.25 -10.33
CA GLU A 109 -0.04 1.91 -11.65
C GLU A 109 -1.23 2.86 -11.84
N GLU A 110 -2.44 2.42 -11.49
CA GLU A 110 -3.67 3.23 -11.55
C GLU A 110 -3.57 4.44 -10.61
N SER A 111 -3.11 4.23 -9.38
CA SER A 111 -2.87 5.31 -8.41
C SER A 111 -1.86 6.34 -8.93
N ARG A 112 -0.76 5.88 -9.55
CA ARG A 112 0.25 6.77 -10.16
C ARG A 112 -0.32 7.60 -11.31
N LYS A 113 -1.15 6.99 -12.17
CA LYS A 113 -1.83 7.68 -13.27
C LYS A 113 -2.80 8.74 -12.75
N GLN A 114 -3.61 8.40 -11.75
CA GLN A 114 -4.52 9.34 -11.10
C GLN A 114 -3.77 10.50 -10.47
N LEU A 115 -2.67 10.23 -9.75
CA LEU A 115 -1.81 11.25 -9.15
C LEU A 115 -1.28 12.25 -10.18
N LEU A 116 -0.74 11.77 -11.31
CA LEU A 116 -0.22 12.66 -12.37
C LEU A 116 -1.33 13.53 -12.99
N SER A 117 -2.51 12.96 -13.20
CA SER A 117 -3.67 13.69 -13.72
C SER A 117 -4.12 14.78 -12.75
N SER A 118 -4.25 14.46 -11.46
CA SER A 118 -4.70 15.40 -10.44
C SER A 118 -3.68 16.51 -10.21
N ILE A 119 -2.38 16.20 -10.15
CA ILE A 119 -1.31 17.21 -10.08
C ILE A 119 -1.40 18.19 -11.23
N SER A 120 -1.60 17.68 -12.46
CA SER A 120 -1.71 18.53 -13.65
C SER A 120 -2.90 19.50 -13.55
N HIS A 121 -4.02 19.04 -13.00
CA HIS A 121 -5.22 19.86 -12.79
C HIS A 121 -5.01 20.93 -11.71
N ASP A 122 -4.44 20.53 -10.57
CA ASP A 122 -4.27 21.38 -9.39
C ASP A 122 -3.15 22.43 -9.58
N ILE A 123 -2.20 22.19 -10.49
CA ILE A 123 -1.26 23.20 -10.96
C ILE A 123 -1.91 24.15 -11.97
N ARG A 124 -2.66 23.62 -12.94
CA ARG A 124 -3.26 24.41 -14.04
C ARG A 124 -4.22 25.47 -13.51
N THR A 125 -5.08 25.13 -12.55
CA THR A 125 -6.09 26.04 -12.03
C THR A 125 -5.51 27.35 -11.43
N PRO A 126 -4.62 27.30 -10.42
CA PRO A 126 -4.01 28.52 -9.87
C PRO A 126 -3.12 29.23 -10.89
N LEU A 127 -2.43 28.51 -11.78
CA LEU A 127 -1.60 29.11 -12.81
C LEU A 127 -2.44 29.93 -13.81
N THR A 128 -3.57 29.40 -14.28
CA THR A 128 -4.50 30.12 -15.15
C THR A 128 -5.07 31.35 -14.44
N SER A 129 -5.41 31.25 -13.14
CA SER A 129 -5.84 32.41 -12.37
C SER A 129 -4.73 33.47 -12.27
N ILE A 130 -3.49 33.08 -11.96
CA ILE A 130 -2.34 33.98 -11.88
C ILE A 130 -2.14 34.72 -13.20
N ILE A 131 -2.15 33.98 -14.33
CA ILE A 131 -2.04 34.58 -15.67
C ILE A 131 -3.19 35.56 -15.91
N GLY A 132 -4.44 35.17 -15.60
CA GLY A 132 -5.61 36.05 -15.77
C GLY A 132 -5.56 37.34 -14.95
N TYR A 133 -5.07 37.29 -13.70
CA TYR A 133 -4.87 38.51 -12.88
C TYR A 133 -3.72 39.38 -13.41
N ILE A 134 -2.66 38.78 -13.95
CA ILE A 134 -1.57 39.51 -14.61
C ILE A 134 -2.08 40.20 -15.88
N ASP A 135 -2.85 39.50 -16.72
CA ASP A 135 -3.45 40.06 -17.94
C ASP A 135 -4.42 41.20 -17.60
N ALA A 136 -5.26 41.03 -16.57
CA ALA A 136 -6.17 42.09 -16.11
C ALA A 136 -5.43 43.35 -15.61
N LEU A 137 -4.29 43.18 -14.92
CA LEU A 137 -3.44 44.31 -14.52
C LEU A 137 -2.77 44.98 -15.72
N LYS A 138 -2.32 44.20 -16.70
CA LYS A 138 -1.63 44.67 -17.91
C LYS A 138 -2.57 45.44 -18.85
N ASP A 139 -3.79 44.94 -19.01
CA ASP A 139 -4.80 45.51 -19.91
C ASP A 139 -5.55 46.70 -19.27
N GLY A 140 -5.17 47.10 -18.04
CA GLY A 140 -5.75 48.24 -17.33
C GLY A 140 -7.18 48.01 -16.85
N VAL A 141 -7.60 46.75 -16.70
CA VAL A 141 -8.95 46.38 -16.23
C VAL A 141 -9.17 46.83 -14.78
N ALA A 142 -8.12 46.80 -13.94
CA ALA A 142 -8.15 47.37 -12.60
C ALA A 142 -7.99 48.91 -12.69
N ALA A 143 -9.10 49.62 -12.54
CA ALA A 143 -9.16 51.06 -12.75
C ALA A 143 -8.62 51.86 -11.54
N SER A 144 -8.75 51.31 -10.32
CA SER A 144 -8.31 51.97 -9.09
C SER A 144 -7.01 51.39 -8.52
N GLU A 145 -6.26 52.21 -7.77
CA GLU A 145 -5.06 51.75 -7.06
C GLU A 145 -5.39 50.68 -5.99
N ILE A 146 -6.60 50.74 -5.42
CA ILE A 146 -7.08 49.78 -4.42
C ILE A 146 -7.29 48.40 -5.05
N GLU A 147 -7.94 48.33 -6.22
CA GLU A 147 -8.13 47.07 -6.95
C GLU A 147 -6.80 46.44 -7.39
N LYS A 148 -5.83 47.28 -7.80
CA LYS A 148 -4.48 46.79 -8.14
C LYS A 148 -3.79 46.13 -6.94
N GLN A 149 -3.87 46.75 -5.76
CA GLN A 149 -3.32 46.16 -4.54
C GLN A 149 -4.03 44.85 -4.16
N GLU A 150 -5.35 44.78 -4.34
CA GLU A 150 -6.10 43.54 -4.10
C GLU A 150 -5.68 42.42 -5.07
N TYR A 151 -5.51 42.74 -6.36
CA TYR A 151 -5.05 41.77 -7.35
C TYR A 151 -3.63 41.29 -7.05
N LEU A 152 -2.72 42.18 -6.65
CA LEU A 152 -1.37 41.82 -6.21
C LEU A 152 -1.38 40.91 -4.98
N LYS A 153 -2.27 41.16 -4.03
CA LYS A 153 -2.46 40.29 -2.85
C LYS A 153 -2.96 38.91 -3.25
N ILE A 154 -3.92 38.82 -4.17
CA ILE A 154 -4.41 37.55 -4.71
C ILE A 154 -3.29 36.80 -5.44
N LEU A 155 -2.53 37.48 -6.29
CA LEU A 155 -1.38 36.92 -7.00
C LEU A 155 -0.34 36.34 -6.05
N TYR A 156 0.02 37.09 -5.00
CA TYR A 156 0.95 36.64 -3.97
C TYR A 156 0.44 35.38 -3.26
N MET A 157 -0.82 35.39 -2.82
CA MET A 157 -1.43 34.22 -2.18
C MET A 157 -1.47 33.00 -3.11
N LYS A 158 -1.90 33.16 -4.36
CA LYS A 158 -1.99 32.06 -5.33
C LYS A 158 -0.61 31.50 -5.68
N SER A 159 0.40 32.35 -5.79
CA SER A 159 1.79 31.94 -6.08
C SER A 159 2.39 31.15 -4.93
N ASN A 160 2.19 31.60 -3.67
CA ASN A 160 2.65 30.85 -2.50
C ASN A 160 1.94 29.50 -2.36
N ASN A 161 0.63 29.44 -2.62
CA ASN A 161 -0.10 28.17 -2.61
C ASN A 161 0.43 27.21 -3.68
N LEU A 162 0.72 27.70 -4.89
CA LEU A 162 1.31 26.89 -5.96
C LEU A 162 2.72 26.39 -5.56
N LYS A 163 3.54 27.24 -4.95
CA LYS A 163 4.85 26.82 -4.42
C LYS A 163 4.70 25.69 -3.39
N HIS A 164 3.79 25.83 -2.43
CA HIS A 164 3.53 24.78 -1.44
C HIS A 164 3.09 23.46 -2.08
N LEU A 165 2.21 23.51 -3.08
CA LEU A 165 1.79 22.31 -3.81
C LEU A 165 2.98 21.61 -4.50
N VAL A 166 3.86 22.37 -5.17
CA VAL A 166 5.05 21.83 -5.82
C VAL A 166 6.00 21.19 -4.79
N ASP A 167 6.21 21.86 -3.65
CA ASP A 167 7.03 21.35 -2.56
C ASP A 167 6.46 20.02 -2.01
N GLU A 168 5.13 19.91 -1.84
CA GLU A 168 4.47 18.66 -1.42
C GLU A 168 4.65 17.52 -2.43
N ILE A 169 4.49 17.80 -3.72
CA ILE A 169 4.69 16.82 -4.79
C ILE A 169 6.14 16.31 -4.79
N PHE A 170 7.12 17.22 -4.67
CA PHE A 170 8.52 16.85 -4.66
C PHE A 170 8.89 16.00 -3.44
N ASN A 171 8.36 16.35 -2.26
CA ASN A 171 8.52 15.52 -1.06
C ASN A 171 7.93 14.13 -1.25
N MET A 172 6.74 14.04 -1.85
CA MET A 172 6.09 12.76 -2.15
C MET A 172 6.94 11.90 -3.11
N ALA A 173 7.48 12.51 -4.17
CA ALA A 173 8.34 11.82 -5.13
C ALA A 173 9.60 11.26 -4.47
N LYS A 174 10.24 12.03 -3.57
CA LYS A 174 11.40 11.55 -2.80
C LYS A 174 11.05 10.42 -1.84
N LEU A 175 9.86 10.45 -1.24
CA LEU A 175 9.39 9.35 -0.39
C LEU A 175 9.22 8.07 -1.22
N ASP A 176 8.62 8.17 -2.42
CA ASP A 176 8.41 7.03 -3.31
C ASP A 176 9.72 6.43 -3.86
N ALA A 177 10.73 7.24 -4.11
CA ALA A 177 12.02 6.78 -4.62
C ALA A 177 12.91 6.11 -3.55
N ASP A 178 12.46 6.05 -2.28
CA ASP A 178 13.29 5.67 -1.13
C ASP A 178 14.54 6.55 -0.93
N GLU A 179 14.57 7.71 -1.59
CA GLU A 179 15.68 8.67 -1.59
C GLU A 179 15.61 9.69 -0.44
N PHE A 180 14.76 9.44 0.56
CA PHE A 180 14.71 10.26 1.78
C PHE A 180 15.54 9.55 2.86
N PRO A 181 16.84 9.87 3.03
CA PRO A 181 17.60 9.35 4.15
C PRO A 181 16.98 9.89 5.43
N LEU A 182 16.35 9.01 6.22
CA LEU A 182 15.87 9.35 7.55
C LEU A 182 17.08 9.59 8.44
N LYS A 183 17.20 10.80 8.99
CA LYS A 183 18.21 11.08 9.99
C LYS A 183 17.62 10.76 11.35
N LYS A 184 17.71 9.49 11.75
CA LYS A 184 17.26 9.04 13.07
C LYS A 184 18.17 9.61 14.15
N GLU A 185 17.58 10.36 15.07
CA GLU A 185 18.24 10.91 16.24
C GLU A 185 17.38 10.70 17.49
N GLU A 186 18.00 10.74 18.67
CA GLU A 186 17.30 10.66 19.95
C GLU A 186 16.57 11.99 20.19
N LEU A 187 15.26 11.92 20.36
CA LEU A 187 14.39 13.09 20.50
C LEU A 187 13.44 12.91 21.68
N ASP A 188 12.99 14.03 22.24
CA ASP A 188 11.87 14.07 23.16
C ASP A 188 10.59 14.42 22.40
N PHE A 189 9.66 13.46 22.33
CA PHE A 189 8.43 13.65 21.58
C PHE A 189 7.55 14.76 22.17
N SER A 190 7.62 15.00 23.48
CA SER A 190 6.87 16.06 24.14
C SER A 190 7.36 17.45 23.70
N GLU A 191 8.68 17.64 23.62
CA GLU A 191 9.31 18.90 23.17
C GLU A 191 9.03 19.18 21.69
N VAL A 192 9.18 18.18 20.81
CA VAL A 192 8.88 18.34 19.38
C VAL A 192 7.41 18.72 19.18
N THR A 193 6.50 18.14 19.97
CA THR A 193 5.07 18.48 19.91
C THR A 193 4.82 19.92 20.37
N ARG A 194 5.46 20.36 21.46
CA ARG A 194 5.36 21.75 21.95
C ARG A 194 5.92 22.75 20.95
N GLU A 195 7.08 22.45 20.36
CA GLU A 195 7.74 23.28 19.34
C GLU A 195 6.78 23.61 18.20
N VAL A 196 6.17 22.57 17.59
CA VAL A 196 5.22 22.75 16.49
C VAL A 196 3.97 23.49 16.95
N LEU A 197 3.46 23.21 18.15
CA LEU A 197 2.25 23.84 18.66
C LEU A 197 2.38 25.36 18.83
N ILE A 198 3.57 25.84 19.24
CA ILE A 198 3.84 27.27 19.41
C ILE A 198 3.64 28.04 18.09
N GLU A 199 4.02 27.45 16.96
CA GLU A 199 3.87 28.06 15.64
C GLU A 199 2.40 28.33 15.26
N PHE A 200 1.45 27.54 15.79
CA PHE A 200 0.03 27.67 15.49
C PHE A 200 -0.75 28.57 16.45
N LEU A 201 -0.17 29.00 17.57
CA LEU A 201 -0.85 29.89 18.54
C LEU A 201 -1.42 31.18 17.89
N PRO A 202 -0.71 31.87 16.97
CA PRO A 202 -1.26 33.05 16.31
C PRO A 202 -2.47 32.73 15.42
N GLU A 203 -2.43 31.60 14.72
CA GLU A 203 -3.50 31.16 13.81
C GLU A 203 -4.75 30.73 14.60
N LEU A 204 -4.57 29.99 15.69
CA LEU A 204 -5.64 29.61 16.61
C LEU A 204 -6.32 30.84 17.21
N SER A 205 -5.54 31.84 17.62
CA SER A 205 -6.05 33.11 18.15
C SER A 205 -6.84 33.88 17.10
N LYS A 206 -6.32 33.95 15.86
CA LYS A 206 -7.00 34.62 14.73
C LYS A 206 -8.36 33.99 14.40
N HIS A 207 -8.49 32.67 14.58
CA HIS A 207 -9.71 31.93 14.31
C HIS A 207 -10.61 31.72 15.56
N ASN A 208 -10.26 32.29 16.72
CA ASN A 208 -10.95 32.09 18.00
C ASN A 208 -11.17 30.59 18.31
N ILE A 209 -10.13 29.78 18.13
CA ILE A 209 -10.14 28.35 18.43
C ILE A 209 -9.56 28.15 19.84
N GLU A 210 -10.32 27.52 20.72
CA GLU A 210 -9.88 27.11 22.05
C GLU A 210 -8.91 25.92 21.94
N LEU A 211 -7.75 26.03 22.58
CA LEU A 211 -6.72 25.01 22.58
C LEU A 211 -6.76 24.19 23.88
N GLN A 212 -6.90 22.88 23.77
CA GLN A 212 -6.86 21.94 24.90
C GLN A 212 -5.62 21.05 24.77
N VAL A 213 -4.66 21.20 25.68
CA VAL A 213 -3.37 20.50 25.61
C VAL A 213 -3.21 19.56 26.80
N LEU A 214 -2.92 18.30 26.50
CA LEU A 214 -2.52 17.29 27.47
C LEU A 214 -1.20 16.67 26.98
N ILE A 215 -0.10 17.33 27.28
CA ILE A 215 1.26 16.84 26.97
C ILE A 215 1.99 16.64 28.29
N PRO A 216 2.48 15.43 28.60
CA PRO A 216 3.22 15.16 29.83
C PRO A 216 4.44 16.07 29.99
N GLU A 217 4.69 16.58 31.20
CA GLU A 217 5.93 17.31 31.51
C GLU A 217 7.16 16.39 31.55
N SER A 218 6.96 15.09 31.69
CA SER A 218 8.02 14.09 31.63
C SER A 218 8.54 13.90 30.20
N THR A 219 9.84 13.62 30.09
CA THR A 219 10.49 13.33 28.82
C THR A 219 9.91 12.08 28.16
N CYS A 220 9.61 12.16 26.86
CA CYS A 220 9.08 11.07 26.05
C CYS A 220 10.13 10.61 25.02
N PRO A 221 11.13 9.80 25.39
CA PRO A 221 12.26 9.46 24.51
C PRO A 221 11.88 8.55 23.34
N ILE A 222 12.23 8.99 22.13
CA ILE A 222 12.01 8.28 20.87
C ILE A 222 13.26 8.35 19.98
N ILE A 223 13.38 7.42 19.02
CA ILE A 223 14.35 7.51 17.92
C ILE A 223 13.58 7.76 16.63
N ALA A 224 13.69 8.98 16.09
CA ALA A 224 12.95 9.40 14.91
C ALA A 224 13.70 10.49 14.15
N ASP A 225 13.20 10.84 12.97
CA ASP A 225 13.68 12.00 12.21
C ASP A 225 12.88 13.25 12.61
N HIS A 226 13.56 14.27 13.16
CA HIS A 226 12.93 15.49 13.70
C HIS A 226 12.07 16.21 12.65
N LEU A 227 12.61 16.42 11.45
CA LEU A 227 11.90 17.06 10.33
C LEU A 227 10.66 16.27 9.90
N SER A 228 10.73 14.94 9.92
CA SER A 228 9.59 14.08 9.63
C SER A 228 8.48 14.22 10.68
N LEU A 229 8.82 14.25 11.97
CA LEU A 229 7.85 14.47 13.04
C LEU A 229 7.20 15.84 12.95
N MET A 230 7.99 16.90 12.79
CA MET A 230 7.46 18.26 12.60
C MET A 230 6.48 18.31 11.44
N ARG A 231 6.78 17.64 10.32
CA ARG A 231 5.89 17.57 9.15
C ARG A 231 4.59 16.82 9.43
N ILE A 232 4.66 15.66 10.10
CA ILE A 232 3.47 14.89 10.48
C ILE A 232 2.55 15.76 11.34
N ILE A 233 3.10 16.34 12.42
CA ILE A 233 2.33 17.14 13.38
C ILE A 233 1.76 18.38 12.71
N ASN A 234 2.56 19.11 11.93
CA ASN A 234 2.10 20.27 11.15
C ASN A 234 0.91 19.94 10.26
N ASN A 235 0.98 18.83 9.50
CA ASN A 235 -0.09 18.44 8.60
C ASN A 235 -1.38 18.10 9.36
N LEU A 236 -1.26 17.41 10.49
CA LEU A 236 -2.42 17.02 11.30
C LEU A 236 -3.06 18.24 11.99
N ILE A 237 -2.27 19.15 12.57
CA ILE A 237 -2.78 20.40 13.18
C ILE A 237 -3.43 21.29 12.12
N LYS A 238 -2.81 21.49 10.96
CA LYS A 238 -3.40 22.26 9.85
C LYS A 238 -4.75 21.71 9.41
N ASN A 239 -4.86 20.39 9.29
CA ASN A 239 -6.14 19.75 8.97
C ASN A 239 -7.18 20.01 10.05
N ALA A 240 -6.83 19.86 11.32
CA ALA A 240 -7.75 20.09 12.43
C ALA A 240 -8.20 21.56 12.53
N ILE A 241 -7.32 22.54 12.29
CA ILE A 241 -7.69 23.96 12.24
C ILE A 241 -8.60 24.23 11.03
N TYR A 242 -8.23 23.74 9.84
CA TYR A 242 -8.93 24.07 8.61
C TYR A 242 -10.35 23.49 8.54
N TYR A 243 -10.48 22.19 8.86
CA TYR A 243 -11.76 21.48 8.82
C TYR A 243 -12.52 21.57 10.14
N GLY A 244 -11.84 21.78 11.26
CA GLY A 244 -12.43 21.85 12.60
C GLY A 244 -12.79 23.26 13.09
N LYS A 245 -12.49 24.32 12.32
CA LYS A 245 -12.75 25.73 12.69
C LYS A 245 -14.16 26.00 13.21
N ASP A 246 -15.17 25.32 12.67
CA ASP A 246 -16.57 25.52 13.07
C ASP A 246 -16.84 25.04 14.50
N GLY A 247 -16.08 24.03 14.95
CA GLY A 247 -16.15 23.49 16.30
C GLY A 247 -15.43 24.33 17.36
N LYS A 248 -14.62 25.32 16.94
CA LYS A 248 -13.84 26.25 17.80
C LYS A 248 -13.02 25.58 18.90
N THR A 249 -12.69 24.31 18.76
CA THR A 249 -11.83 23.59 19.70
C THR A 249 -10.83 22.74 18.94
N LEU A 250 -9.56 22.88 19.30
CA LEU A 250 -8.48 21.98 18.91
C LEU A 250 -7.94 21.35 20.19
N GLY A 251 -7.85 20.03 20.23
CA GLY A 251 -7.18 19.33 21.31
C GLY A 251 -6.02 18.49 20.85
N ILE A 252 -5.00 18.43 21.71
CA ILE A 252 -3.76 17.70 21.48
C ILE A 252 -3.45 16.91 22.75
N GLU A 253 -3.39 15.59 22.63
CA GLU A 253 -3.15 14.67 23.74
C GLU A 253 -1.97 13.77 23.38
N LEU A 254 -0.92 13.76 24.20
CA LEU A 254 0.21 12.83 24.08
C LEU A 254 0.07 11.76 25.16
N LEU A 255 -0.20 10.53 24.74
CA LEU A 255 -0.44 9.39 25.59
C LEU A 255 0.74 8.42 25.54
N GLU A 256 1.02 7.78 26.67
CA GLU A 256 2.04 6.75 26.79
C GLU A 256 1.38 5.37 26.91
N THR A 257 1.75 4.44 26.02
CA THR A 257 1.37 3.01 26.12
C THR A 257 2.57 2.19 26.57
N ASP A 258 2.48 0.87 26.72
CA ASP A 258 3.65 0.06 27.13
C ASP A 258 4.82 0.12 26.13
N THR A 259 4.52 0.22 24.83
CA THR A 259 5.50 0.04 23.74
C THR A 259 5.69 1.26 22.85
N GLU A 260 4.71 2.18 22.84
CA GLU A 260 4.68 3.33 21.93
C GLU A 260 4.19 4.59 22.66
N TYR A 261 4.52 5.77 22.13
CA TYR A 261 3.85 7.03 22.46
C TYR A 261 2.82 7.35 21.36
N GLU A 262 1.61 7.73 21.74
CA GLU A 262 0.52 8.06 20.83
C GLU A 262 0.17 9.56 20.92
N LEU A 263 0.29 10.29 19.82
CA LEU A 263 -0.16 11.68 19.73
C LEU A 263 -1.53 11.73 19.04
N LEU A 264 -2.53 12.24 19.76
CA LEU A 264 -3.90 12.43 19.30
C LEU A 264 -4.16 13.91 19.08
N ILE A 265 -4.54 14.27 17.85
CA ILE A 265 -4.95 15.61 17.48
C ILE A 265 -6.41 15.55 17.08
N TRP A 266 -7.26 16.33 17.75
CA TRP A 266 -8.70 16.24 17.57
C TRP A 266 -9.39 17.60 17.47
N ASP A 267 -10.52 17.61 16.78
CA ASP A 267 -11.38 18.78 16.59
C ASP A 267 -12.86 18.41 16.78
N LYS A 268 -13.71 19.44 16.92
CA LYS A 268 -15.19 19.29 17.03
C LYS A 268 -15.92 19.77 15.78
N GLY A 269 -15.29 19.64 14.61
CA GLY A 269 -15.86 20.04 13.33
C GLY A 269 -16.97 19.12 12.81
N PRO A 270 -17.35 19.28 11.53
CA PRO A 270 -18.40 18.47 10.88
C PRO A 270 -18.07 16.97 10.84
N GLY A 271 -16.77 16.64 10.87
CA GLY A 271 -16.26 15.29 10.87
C GLY A 271 -16.23 14.60 9.51
N ILE A 272 -15.94 13.30 9.52
CA ILE A 272 -15.67 12.50 8.32
C ILE A 272 -16.70 11.36 8.25
N PRO A 273 -17.44 11.22 7.13
CA PRO A 273 -18.35 10.10 6.94
C PRO A 273 -17.65 8.74 7.04
N LYS A 274 -18.35 7.72 7.55
CA LYS A 274 -17.76 6.38 7.76
C LYS A 274 -17.19 5.74 6.49
N HIS A 275 -17.77 6.01 5.33
CA HIS A 275 -17.28 5.48 4.05
C HIS A 275 -15.98 6.14 3.59
N ASP A 276 -15.69 7.36 4.06
CA ASP A 276 -14.47 8.10 3.71
C ASP A 276 -13.29 7.72 4.60
N LEU A 277 -13.53 7.26 5.84
CA LEU A 277 -12.48 6.97 6.84
C LEU A 277 -11.40 6.00 6.34
N GLN A 278 -11.78 5.01 5.52
CA GLN A 278 -10.82 4.04 4.97
C GLN A 278 -9.87 4.65 3.94
N ASN A 279 -10.28 5.77 3.32
CA ASN A 279 -9.63 6.35 2.17
C ASN A 279 -8.90 7.67 2.49
N VAL A 280 -9.07 8.26 3.68
CA VAL A 280 -8.49 9.58 3.99
C VAL A 280 -6.96 9.65 3.93
N PHE A 281 -6.29 8.50 4.05
CA PHE A 281 -4.84 8.40 3.90
C PHE A 281 -4.39 7.95 2.51
N GLU A 282 -5.33 7.68 1.59
CA GLU A 282 -5.03 7.42 0.19
C GLU A 282 -4.59 8.72 -0.49
N ARG A 283 -3.69 8.57 -1.47
CA ARG A 283 -3.08 9.71 -2.17
C ARG A 283 -4.15 10.49 -2.92
N MET A 284 -4.11 11.82 -2.81
CA MET A 284 -5.05 12.74 -3.48
C MET A 284 -6.52 12.49 -3.10
N TYR A 285 -6.80 11.74 -2.04
CA TYR A 285 -8.17 11.53 -1.61
C TYR A 285 -8.74 12.79 -0.96
N ARG A 286 -9.92 13.18 -1.41
CA ARG A 286 -10.68 14.30 -0.87
C ARG A 286 -12.15 13.91 -0.81
N SER A 287 -12.74 14.01 0.39
CA SER A 287 -14.18 13.85 0.58
C SER A 287 -14.93 14.92 -0.23
N GLU A 288 -16.14 14.62 -0.69
CA GLU A 288 -16.93 15.58 -1.48
C GLU A 288 -17.14 16.92 -0.74
N GLN A 289 -17.31 16.87 0.58
CA GLN A 289 -17.43 18.05 1.44
C GLN A 289 -16.18 18.96 1.40
N SER A 290 -14.99 18.37 1.21
CA SER A 290 -13.73 19.13 1.13
C SER A 290 -13.43 19.69 -0.27
N ARG A 291 -14.09 19.19 -1.33
CA ARG A 291 -13.84 19.59 -2.73
C ARG A 291 -14.32 21.01 -3.06
N ASN A 292 -15.39 21.47 -2.41
CA ASN A 292 -15.99 22.78 -2.67
C ASN A 292 -15.32 23.93 -1.88
N SER A 293 -14.32 23.62 -1.06
CA SER A 293 -13.58 24.65 -0.35
C SER A 293 -12.49 25.24 -1.27
N SER A 294 -12.62 26.52 -1.64
CA SER A 294 -11.67 27.25 -2.51
C SER A 294 -10.23 27.35 -1.96
N PHE A 295 -10.01 26.82 -0.75
CA PHE A 295 -8.75 26.80 -0.02
C PHE A 295 -8.32 25.36 0.37
N GLY A 296 -9.02 24.32 -0.08
CA GLY A 296 -8.74 22.95 0.33
C GLY A 296 -7.37 22.46 -0.15
N GLY A 297 -6.61 21.82 0.76
CA GLY A 297 -5.26 21.32 0.50
C GLY A 297 -5.18 20.29 -0.64
N SER A 298 -3.95 19.96 -1.04
CA SER A 298 -3.63 19.07 -2.17
C SER A 298 -4.16 17.63 -2.06
N GLY A 299 -4.61 17.21 -0.87
CA GLY A 299 -4.91 15.80 -0.60
C GLY A 299 -3.67 14.92 -0.47
N LEU A 300 -2.46 15.50 -0.47
CA LEU A 300 -1.20 14.77 -0.26
C LEU A 300 -0.79 14.71 1.21
N GLY A 301 -1.12 15.73 2.00
CA GLY A 301 -0.64 15.88 3.38
C GLY A 301 -0.83 14.65 4.27
N LEU A 302 -2.04 14.07 4.31
CA LEU A 302 -2.33 12.87 5.12
C LEU A 302 -1.60 11.62 4.60
N SER A 303 -1.48 11.46 3.28
CA SER A 303 -0.74 10.34 2.68
C SER A 303 0.77 10.44 2.96
N ILE A 304 1.33 11.66 2.97
CA ILE A 304 2.70 11.95 3.38
C ILE A 304 2.88 11.63 4.85
N SER A 305 1.97 12.07 5.73
CA SER A 305 2.02 11.75 7.16
C SER A 305 2.01 10.24 7.38
N LYS A 306 1.16 9.48 6.68
CA LYS A 306 1.14 8.00 6.75
C LYS A 306 2.47 7.37 6.33
N ALA A 307 3.08 7.85 5.24
CA ALA A 307 4.38 7.35 4.78
C ALA A 307 5.50 7.65 5.80
N LEU A 308 5.53 8.87 6.35
CA LEU A 308 6.53 9.28 7.34
C LEU A 308 6.37 8.52 8.68
N VAL A 309 5.15 8.34 9.17
CA VAL A 309 4.88 7.55 10.39
C VAL A 309 5.35 6.12 10.21
N LYS A 310 4.99 5.48 9.09
CA LYS A 310 5.41 4.11 8.77
C LYS A 310 6.95 3.98 8.70
N ARG A 311 7.63 4.99 8.15
CA ARG A 311 9.09 5.05 8.08
C ARG A 311 9.77 5.19 9.45
N ASN A 312 9.11 5.83 10.40
CA ASN A 312 9.54 5.89 11.80
C ASN A 312 9.11 4.67 12.62
N GLY A 313 8.51 3.65 11.98
CA GLY A 313 8.11 2.40 12.63
C GLY A 313 6.79 2.48 13.40
N GLY A 314 6.02 3.56 13.22
CA GLY A 314 4.76 3.80 13.90
C GLY A 314 3.51 3.43 13.09
N ARG A 315 2.34 3.70 13.66
CA ARG A 315 1.02 3.58 13.01
C ARG A 315 0.26 4.90 13.04
N ILE A 316 -0.57 5.17 12.03
CA ILE A 316 -1.45 6.34 11.95
C ILE A 316 -2.88 5.86 11.74
N TRP A 317 -3.86 6.53 12.36
CA TRP A 317 -5.27 6.19 12.26
C TRP A 317 -6.16 7.44 12.38
N VAL A 318 -7.44 7.26 12.07
CA VAL A 318 -8.45 8.31 12.16
C VAL A 318 -9.73 7.72 12.76
N GLU A 319 -10.33 8.48 13.66
CA GLU A 319 -11.64 8.20 14.23
C GLU A 319 -12.50 9.45 14.08
N SER A 320 -13.73 9.31 13.60
CA SER A 320 -14.63 10.45 13.48
C SER A 320 -16.07 10.07 13.78
N ILE A 321 -16.70 10.93 14.57
CA ILE A 321 -18.14 10.95 14.80
C ILE A 321 -18.62 12.30 14.29
N LEU A 322 -19.48 12.27 13.27
CA LEU A 322 -20.04 13.47 12.63
C LEU A 322 -20.56 14.46 13.67
N TRP A 323 -20.19 15.73 13.49
CA TRP A 323 -20.58 16.86 14.35
C TRP A 323 -20.24 16.73 15.84
N LYS A 324 -19.37 15.78 16.21
CA LYS A 324 -18.99 15.54 17.60
C LYS A 324 -17.49 15.63 17.81
N ARG A 325 -16.72 14.77 17.14
CA ARG A 325 -15.26 14.73 17.30
C ARG A 325 -14.62 14.00 16.12
N THR A 326 -13.56 14.58 15.59
CA THR A 326 -12.61 13.89 14.70
C THR A 326 -11.27 13.85 15.40
N THR A 327 -10.65 12.67 15.43
CA THR A 327 -9.35 12.45 16.05
C THR A 327 -8.45 11.79 15.03
N PHE A 328 -7.35 12.47 14.70
CA PHE A 328 -6.23 11.87 13.99
C PHE A 328 -5.17 11.48 15.02
N GLY A 329 -4.83 10.20 15.06
CA GLY A 329 -3.82 9.66 15.97
C GLY A 329 -2.64 9.10 15.19
N PHE A 330 -1.43 9.29 15.70
CA PHE A 330 -0.28 8.49 15.27
C PHE A 330 0.58 8.09 16.45
N SER A 331 1.28 6.96 16.30
CA SER A 331 2.18 6.43 17.31
C SER A 331 3.63 6.40 16.83
N ILE A 332 4.56 6.44 17.78
CA ILE A 332 5.99 6.22 17.56
C ILE A 332 6.50 5.25 18.63
N PRO A 333 7.27 4.20 18.26
CA PRO A 333 7.85 3.28 19.22
C PRO A 333 8.73 3.97 20.25
N LYS A 334 8.63 3.55 21.51
CA LYS A 334 9.51 4.05 22.57
C LYS A 334 10.94 3.65 22.31
N TYR A 335 11.87 4.52 22.71
CA TYR A 335 13.25 4.10 22.83
C TYR A 335 13.44 3.27 24.11
N THR A 336 13.46 1.94 23.98
CA THR A 336 13.91 1.07 25.06
C THR A 336 15.43 0.93 24.97
N SER A 337 16.18 1.73 25.72
CA SER A 337 17.59 1.42 25.97
C SER A 337 17.63 0.10 26.76
N PHE A 338 17.87 -1.03 26.07
CA PHE A 338 18.32 -2.24 26.74
C PHE A 338 19.67 -1.93 27.41
N LYS A 339 19.64 -1.50 28.68
CA LYS A 339 20.81 -1.60 29.55
C LYS A 339 21.13 -3.08 29.66
N LYS A 340 22.20 -3.49 28.97
CA LYS A 340 22.81 -4.81 29.10
C LYS A 340 23.41 -4.98 30.49
#